data_AF-I6LCL3-F1
#
_entry.id   AF-I6LCL3-F1
#
_cell.length_a   1.000
_cell.length_b   1.000
_cell.length_c   1.000
_cell.angle_alpha   90.00
_cell.angle_beta   90.00
_cell.angle_gamma   90.00
#
_symmetry.space_group_name_H-M   'P 1'
#
loop_
_entity.id
_entity.type
_entity.pdbx_description
1 polymer ?
#
loop_
_entity_poly.entity_id
_entity_poly.type
_entity_poly.pdbx_seq_one_letter_code
_entity_poly.pdbx_strand_id
1 'polypeptide(L)'
;MVKTDSQRSTTMILIQMKKVLGTLRILITGNGQQAVVHQRSKIVTRALLTAPTKKVNSVMLSSTFHDGELKSISVADDKLCMDIYADGKTTRIKLSGLEKLRITDFKEGNIISFLRVLSQDNSPSNRSEVMLLMKYAYTLNDTDLELTPKYSSFLDRKIKEYQDGSLLVMELEPSYGAYAVAIAKELSEEDA
;
A
#
# COMPACT_ATOMS: atom_id res chain seq x y z
N MET A 1 -33.19 23.96 19.37
CA MET A 1 -31.94 23.39 19.91
C MET A 1 -31.66 22.10 19.15
N VAL A 2 -30.96 22.20 18.02
CA VAL A 2 -30.70 21.06 17.13
C VAL A 2 -29.41 20.40 17.57
N LYS A 3 -29.49 19.17 18.07
CA LYS A 3 -28.34 18.29 18.23
C LYS A 3 -27.95 17.77 16.86
N THR A 4 -26.83 18.22 16.33
CA THR A 4 -26.18 17.59 15.18
C THR A 4 -25.21 16.53 15.69
N ASP A 5 -25.66 15.28 15.72
CA ASP A 5 -24.76 14.12 15.76
C ASP A 5 -24.05 14.02 14.41
N SER A 6 -22.79 14.45 14.37
CA SER A 6 -21.90 14.18 13.24
C SER A 6 -21.40 12.74 13.35
N GLN A 7 -22.16 11.80 12.79
CA GLN A 7 -21.62 10.49 12.46
C GLN A 7 -20.57 10.66 11.36
N ARG A 8 -19.29 10.81 11.76
CA ARG A 8 -18.16 10.74 10.84
C ARG A 8 -18.08 9.31 10.30
N SER A 9 -18.43 9.14 9.03
CA SER A 9 -18.26 7.87 8.32
C SER A 9 -16.77 7.64 8.06
N THR A 10 -16.15 6.73 8.82
CA THR A 10 -14.81 6.22 8.51
C THR A 10 -14.92 5.26 7.35
N THR A 11 -14.44 5.67 6.18
CA THR A 11 -14.34 4.76 5.01
C THR A 11 -13.09 3.91 5.18
N MET A 12 -13.28 2.63 5.55
CA MET A 12 -12.22 1.63 5.56
C MET A 12 -12.23 0.90 4.22
N ILE A 13 -11.12 0.94 3.49
CA ILE A 13 -10.99 0.21 2.22
C ILE A 13 -9.95 -0.88 2.40
N LEU A 14 -10.45 -2.12 2.51
CA LEU A 14 -9.62 -3.31 2.61
C LEU A 14 -9.57 -4.00 1.24
N ILE A 15 -8.45 -3.86 0.54
CA ILE A 15 -8.23 -4.59 -0.71
C ILE A 15 -7.42 -5.84 -0.37
N GLN A 16 -8.09 -6.99 -0.34
CA GLN A 16 -7.43 -8.28 -0.20
C GLN A 16 -7.45 -9.01 -1.54
N MET A 17 -6.29 -9.09 -2.19
CA MET A 17 -6.17 -9.83 -3.44
C MET A 17 -6.17 -11.34 -3.15
N LYS A 18 -7.25 -12.03 -3.52
CA LYS A 18 -7.21 -13.47 -3.76
C LYS A 18 -6.88 -13.67 -5.24
N LYS A 19 -6.03 -14.65 -5.57
CA LYS A 19 -5.87 -15.16 -6.94
C LYS A 19 -7.22 -15.68 -7.44
N VAL A 20 -8.03 -14.78 -7.98
CA VAL A 20 -9.25 -15.09 -8.73
C VAL A 20 -9.03 -14.44 -10.09
N LEU A 21 -9.36 -15.16 -11.15
CA LEU A 21 -9.09 -14.88 -12.57
C LEU A 21 -9.75 -13.59 -13.13
N GLY A 22 -9.53 -12.44 -12.49
CA GLY A 22 -10.01 -11.15 -12.96
C GLY A 22 -9.26 -9.97 -12.36
N THR A 23 -8.99 -8.96 -13.20
CA THR A 23 -8.41 -7.68 -12.82
C THR A 23 -9.45 -6.86 -12.06
N LEU A 24 -9.21 -6.63 -10.76
CA LEU A 24 -10.00 -5.70 -9.95
C LEU A 24 -9.37 -4.32 -10.07
N ARG A 25 -10.09 -3.36 -10.69
CA ARG A 25 -9.72 -1.94 -10.63
C ARG A 25 -10.56 -1.24 -9.60
N ILE A 26 -9.92 -0.74 -8.54
CA ILE A 26 -10.56 0.13 -7.55
C ILE A 26 -10.00 1.52 -7.77
N LEU A 27 -10.88 2.44 -8.20
CA LEU A 27 -10.61 3.87 -8.22
C LEU A 27 -11.39 4.50 -7.06
N ILE A 28 -10.67 5.19 -6.18
CA ILE A 28 -11.26 5.89 -5.03
C ILE A 28 -11.12 7.38 -5.32
N THR A 29 -12.26 8.04 -5.56
CA THR A 29 -12.30 9.49 -5.76
C THR A 29 -12.65 10.20 -4.44
N GLY A 30 -12.14 11.43 -4.26
CA GLY A 30 -12.22 12.20 -3.01
C GLY A 30 -13.64 12.42 -2.44
N ASN A 31 -14.68 12.22 -3.25
CA ASN A 31 -16.08 12.30 -2.84
C ASN A 31 -16.60 11.07 -2.07
N GLY A 32 -15.74 10.12 -1.68
CA GLY A 32 -16.14 8.89 -0.98
C GLY A 32 -16.86 7.87 -1.86
N GLN A 33 -16.93 8.09 -3.18
CA GLN A 33 -17.44 7.09 -4.11
C GLN A 33 -16.35 6.05 -4.41
N GLN A 34 -16.61 4.80 -4.00
CA GLN A 34 -15.84 3.65 -4.44
C GLN A 34 -16.37 3.20 -5.80
N ALA A 35 -15.61 3.42 -6.87
CA ALA A 35 -15.91 2.81 -8.16
C ALA A 35 -15.17 1.48 -8.26
N VAL A 36 -15.90 0.37 -8.05
CA VAL A 36 -15.42 -0.98 -8.32
C VAL A 36 -15.73 -1.31 -9.78
N VAL A 37 -14.73 -1.19 -10.66
CA VAL A 37 -14.89 -1.52 -12.08
C VAL A 37 -14.46 -2.96 -12.31
N HIS A 38 -15.42 -3.85 -12.56
CA HIS A 38 -15.16 -5.22 -13.00
C HIS A 38 -15.03 -5.25 -14.52
N GLN A 39 -13.80 -5.35 -15.03
CA GLN A 39 -13.59 -5.64 -16.45
C GLN A 39 -13.26 -7.13 -16.61
N ARG A 40 -14.13 -7.86 -17.34
CA ARG A 40 -13.84 -9.23 -17.75
C ARG A 40 -12.92 -9.18 -18.96
N SER A 41 -11.67 -9.63 -18.79
CA SER A 41 -10.78 -9.86 -19.93
C SER A 41 -10.08 -11.21 -19.79
N LYS A 42 -10.47 -12.14 -20.67
CA LYS A 42 -9.68 -13.33 -21.01
C LYS A 42 -8.44 -12.87 -21.78
N ILE A 43 -7.28 -13.45 -21.49
CA ILE A 43 -6.33 -14.05 -22.45
C ILE A 43 -5.25 -14.77 -21.64
N VAL A 44 -5.06 -16.06 -21.96
CA VAL A 44 -3.97 -16.89 -21.49
C VAL A 44 -2.83 -16.74 -22.49
N THR A 45 -1.66 -16.30 -22.04
CA THR A 45 -0.41 -16.52 -22.78
C THR A 45 0.66 -17.01 -21.82
N ARG A 46 1.06 -18.26 -22.01
CA ARG A 46 2.13 -18.94 -21.29
C ARG A 46 3.45 -18.53 -21.95
N ALA A 47 4.38 -17.95 -21.19
CA ALA A 47 5.77 -17.83 -21.59
C ALA A 47 6.67 -18.24 -20.41
N LEU A 48 7.28 -19.43 -20.51
CA LEU A 48 8.44 -19.78 -19.71
C LEU A 48 9.63 -18.99 -20.25
N LEU A 49 10.24 -18.14 -19.43
CA LEU A 49 11.56 -17.58 -19.68
C LEU A 49 12.24 -17.36 -18.32
N THR A 50 13.25 -18.19 -18.05
CA THR A 50 14.24 -18.00 -16.98
C THR A 50 15.13 -16.81 -17.34
N ALA A 51 15.22 -15.79 -16.49
CA ALA A 51 16.20 -14.71 -16.61
C ALA A 51 16.40 -13.98 -15.25
N PRO A 52 17.50 -13.23 -15.08
CA PRO A 52 18.46 -13.34 -13.99
C PRO A 52 18.10 -12.45 -12.77
N THR A 53 18.73 -12.75 -11.63
CA THR A 53 18.70 -11.92 -10.42
C THR A 53 19.26 -10.53 -10.72
N LYS A 54 18.36 -9.60 -11.07
CA LYS A 54 18.69 -8.21 -11.29
C LYS A 54 19.04 -7.60 -9.95
N LYS A 55 20.29 -7.14 -9.83
CA LYS A 55 20.81 -6.39 -8.69
C LYS A 55 19.86 -5.20 -8.44
N VAL A 56 19.20 -5.22 -7.29
CA VAL A 56 18.20 -4.22 -6.90
C VAL A 56 18.95 -2.91 -6.63
N ASN A 57 18.62 -1.86 -7.39
CA ASN A 57 19.06 -0.51 -7.08
C ASN A 57 18.43 -0.10 -5.75
N SER A 58 19.19 0.58 -4.89
CA SER A 58 18.72 1.11 -3.60
C SER A 58 17.32 1.73 -3.74
N VAL A 59 16.35 1.14 -3.05
CA VAL A 59 14.92 1.44 -3.19
C VAL A 59 14.57 2.69 -2.39
N MET A 60 15.06 3.86 -2.76
CA MET A 60 14.70 5.12 -2.09
C MET A 60 13.77 5.96 -2.95
N LEU A 61 12.80 6.62 -2.30
CA LEU A 61 12.04 7.71 -2.90
C LEU A 61 12.99 8.88 -3.15
N SER A 62 12.85 9.54 -4.30
CA SER A 62 13.65 10.70 -4.65
C SER A 62 13.20 11.96 -3.88
N SER A 63 11.95 11.95 -3.40
CA SER A 63 11.27 13.10 -2.76
C SER A 63 10.67 12.71 -1.41
N THR A 64 10.57 13.67 -0.48
CA THR A 64 10.04 13.45 0.89
C THR A 64 8.54 13.70 1.02
N PHE A 65 7.90 14.32 0.01
CA PHE A 65 6.46 14.58 -0.09
C PHE A 65 5.80 15.26 1.13
N HIS A 66 6.59 15.99 1.93
CA HIS A 66 6.07 16.74 3.07
C HIS A 66 5.10 17.80 2.58
N ASP A 67 3.91 17.86 3.19
CA ASP A 67 2.78 18.72 2.78
C ASP A 67 2.30 18.49 1.33
N GLY A 68 2.64 17.34 0.74
CA GLY A 68 2.17 16.94 -0.58
C GLY A 68 0.69 16.57 -0.60
N GLU A 69 0.02 16.82 -1.72
CA GLU A 69 -1.39 16.46 -1.92
C GLU A 69 -1.49 15.09 -2.61
N LEU A 70 -2.16 14.13 -1.98
CA LEU A 70 -2.47 12.84 -2.61
C LEU A 70 -3.65 13.03 -3.59
N LYS A 71 -3.32 13.17 -4.87
CA LYS A 71 -4.27 13.43 -5.96
C LYS A 71 -5.05 12.20 -6.37
N SER A 72 -4.38 11.04 -6.41
CA SER A 72 -5.01 9.80 -6.85
C SER A 72 -4.43 8.60 -6.13
N ILE A 73 -5.27 7.58 -5.94
CA ILE A 73 -4.86 6.25 -5.54
C ILE A 73 -5.64 5.24 -6.39
N SER A 74 -4.93 4.29 -6.98
CA SER A 74 -5.54 3.26 -7.79
C SER A 74 -4.83 1.93 -7.59
N VAL A 75 -5.61 0.87 -7.56
CA VAL A 75 -5.10 -0.50 -7.55
C VAL A 75 -5.60 -1.21 -8.79
N ALA A 76 -4.67 -1.79 -9.54
CA ALA A 76 -4.97 -2.59 -10.73
C ALA A 76 -3.99 -3.76 -10.80
N ASP A 77 -4.52 -4.97 -10.97
CA ASP A 77 -3.73 -6.20 -10.86
C ASP A 77 -2.95 -6.20 -9.54
N ASP A 78 -1.66 -6.54 -9.55
CA ASP A 78 -0.77 -6.51 -8.38
C ASP A 78 -0.04 -5.17 -8.22
N LYS A 79 -0.64 -4.06 -8.67
CA LYS A 79 -0.01 -2.74 -8.67
C LYS A 79 -0.84 -1.70 -7.94
N LEU A 80 -0.18 -0.96 -7.06
CA LEU A 80 -0.67 0.29 -6.48
C LEU A 80 -0.01 1.45 -7.22
N CYS A 81 -0.81 2.39 -7.70
CA CYS A 81 -0.34 3.66 -8.24
C CYS A 81 -0.93 4.81 -7.41
N MET A 82 -0.09 5.74 -7.01
CA MET A 82 -0.47 6.97 -6.31
C MET A 82 0.14 8.16 -7.02
N ASP A 83 -0.67 9.18 -7.27
CA ASP A 83 -0.19 10.46 -7.78
C ASP A 83 -0.13 11.46 -6.62
N ILE A 84 1.05 12.02 -6.39
CA ILE A 84 1.31 12.96 -5.31
C ILE A 84 1.79 14.27 -5.93
N TYR A 85 1.11 15.37 -5.60
CA TYR A 85 1.53 16.71 -6.01
C TYR A 85 2.29 17.39 -4.87
N ALA A 86 3.56 17.72 -5.11
CA ALA A 86 4.42 18.45 -4.18
C ALA A 86 5.36 19.37 -4.98
N ASP A 87 5.72 20.52 -4.41
CA ASP A 87 6.70 21.45 -5.00
C ASP A 87 6.43 21.84 -6.47
N GLY A 88 5.14 21.98 -6.83
CA GLY A 88 4.75 22.37 -8.20
C GLY A 88 4.74 21.22 -9.21
N LYS A 89 5.01 19.98 -8.79
CA LYS A 89 5.15 18.81 -9.66
C LYS A 89 4.28 17.66 -9.18
N THR A 90 3.75 16.88 -10.11
CA THR A 90 3.10 15.59 -9.79
C THR A 90 4.10 14.46 -10.01
N THR A 91 4.30 13.66 -8.98
CA THR A 91 5.09 12.45 -9.02
C THR A 91 4.18 11.25 -8.85
N ARG A 92 4.36 10.24 -9.70
CA ARG A 92 3.65 8.96 -9.61
C ARG A 92 4.52 7.94 -8.89
N ILE A 93 4.01 7.46 -7.75
CA ILE A 93 4.58 6.34 -7.00
C ILE A 93 3.86 5.07 -7.42
N LYS A 94 4.62 4.06 -7.85
CA LYS A 94 4.11 2.73 -8.19
C LYS A 94 4.72 1.67 -7.29
N LEU A 95 3.87 0.86 -6.68
CA LEU A 95 4.29 -0.40 -6.06
C LEU A 95 3.84 -1.56 -6.94
N SER A 96 4.75 -2.49 -7.24
CA SER A 96 4.46 -3.73 -7.98
C SER A 96 4.65 -4.96 -7.09
N GLY A 97 3.95 -6.05 -7.42
CA GLY A 97 3.87 -7.22 -6.55
C GLY A 97 3.14 -6.91 -5.24
N LEU A 98 2.12 -6.06 -5.29
CA LEU A 98 1.29 -5.65 -4.15
C LEU A 98 0.63 -6.87 -3.52
N GLU A 99 0.97 -7.16 -2.27
CA GLU A 99 0.37 -8.25 -1.50
C GLU A 99 -0.76 -7.77 -0.61
N LYS A 100 -0.62 -6.55 -0.08
CA LYS A 100 -1.60 -5.97 0.83
C LYS A 100 -1.58 -4.45 0.74
N LEU A 101 -2.77 -3.87 0.80
CA LEU A 101 -2.99 -2.45 1.00
C LEU A 101 -4.10 -2.28 2.01
N ARG A 102 -3.85 -1.45 3.03
CA ARG A 102 -4.85 -0.97 3.96
C ARG A 102 -4.84 0.56 3.91
N ILE A 103 -6.01 1.15 3.65
CA ILE A 103 -6.21 2.59 3.66
C ILE A 103 -7.38 2.90 4.59
N THR A 104 -7.21 3.92 5.44
CA THR A 104 -8.27 4.47 6.28
C THR A 104 -8.39 5.97 6.10
N ASP A 105 -9.56 6.51 6.38
CA ASP A 105 -9.84 7.96 6.44
C ASP A 105 -9.51 8.73 5.16
N PHE A 106 -9.64 8.07 4.00
CA PHE A 106 -9.47 8.71 2.70
C PHE A 106 -10.55 9.79 2.48
N LYS A 107 -10.12 11.01 2.19
CA LYS A 107 -10.96 12.19 2.02
C LYS A 107 -10.65 12.93 0.72
N GLU A 108 -11.45 13.94 0.39
CA GLU A 108 -11.05 14.92 -0.61
C GLU A 108 -9.92 15.81 -0.06
N GLY A 109 -8.92 16.12 -0.87
CA GLY A 109 -7.80 16.99 -0.48
C GLY A 109 -6.89 16.40 0.61
N ASN A 110 -6.58 15.10 0.55
CA ASN A 110 -5.64 14.49 1.51
C ASN A 110 -4.26 15.17 1.43
N ILE A 111 -3.71 15.49 2.60
CA ILE A 111 -2.37 16.09 2.74
C ILE A 111 -1.47 15.08 3.45
N ILE A 112 -0.29 14.85 2.86
CA ILE A 112 0.72 13.92 3.34
C ILE A 112 1.61 14.63 4.35
N SER A 113 1.81 14.00 5.50
CA SER A 113 2.85 14.38 6.48
C SER A 113 4.18 13.84 5.98
N PHE A 114 4.26 12.53 5.77
CA PHE A 114 5.39 11.91 5.09
C PHE A 114 4.99 10.64 4.34
N LEU A 115 5.80 10.29 3.34
CA LEU A 115 5.77 9.01 2.68
C LEU A 115 7.13 8.33 2.88
N ARG A 116 7.12 7.11 3.41
CA ARG A 116 8.35 6.34 3.61
C ARG A 116 8.22 4.92 3.11
N VAL A 117 9.34 4.38 2.64
CA VAL A 117 9.47 2.99 2.21
C VAL A 117 10.56 2.34 3.05
N LEU A 118 10.16 1.32 3.80
CA LEU A 118 11.04 0.45 4.56
C LEU A 118 11.39 -0.75 3.68
N SER A 119 12.69 -0.96 3.50
CA SER A 119 13.27 -2.13 2.84
C SER A 119 14.50 -2.56 3.63
N GLN A 120 14.90 -3.83 3.47
CA GLN A 120 16.09 -4.35 4.14
C GLN A 120 17.35 -3.54 3.80
N ASP A 121 17.46 -3.05 2.56
CA ASP A 121 18.64 -2.30 2.09
C ASP A 121 18.73 -0.89 2.70
N ASN A 122 17.60 -0.26 3.02
CA ASN A 122 17.58 1.11 3.53
C ASN A 122 17.41 1.19 5.04
N SER A 123 16.81 0.16 5.66
CA SER A 123 16.49 0.18 7.08
C SER A 123 16.50 -1.23 7.71
N PRO A 124 17.69 -1.85 7.83
CA PRO A 124 17.83 -3.23 8.33
C PRO A 124 17.49 -3.36 9.83
N SER A 125 17.50 -2.27 10.60
CA SER A 125 17.24 -2.25 12.04
C SER A 125 15.76 -2.08 12.43
N ASN A 126 14.85 -1.81 11.48
CA ASN A 126 13.48 -1.41 11.80
C ASN A 126 12.49 -2.58 11.95
N ARG A 127 12.96 -3.75 12.39
CA ARG A 127 12.13 -4.97 12.51
C ARG A 127 10.84 -4.74 13.31
N SER A 128 10.94 -4.06 14.46
CA SER A 128 9.78 -3.83 15.33
C SER A 128 8.74 -2.92 14.67
N GLU A 129 9.20 -1.89 13.95
CA GLU A 129 8.34 -0.95 13.22
C GLU A 129 7.67 -1.63 12.02
N VAL A 130 8.44 -2.38 11.22
CA VAL A 130 7.93 -3.20 10.11
C VAL A 130 6.87 -4.18 10.62
N MET A 131 7.11 -4.81 11.77
CA MET A 131 6.14 -5.72 12.39
C MET A 131 4.84 -5.01 12.76
N LEU A 132 4.90 -3.80 13.34
CA LEU A 132 3.71 -3.01 13.65
C LEU A 132 2.93 -2.65 12.39
N LEU A 133 3.61 -2.19 11.34
CA LEU A 133 2.98 -1.85 10.06
C LEU A 133 2.39 -3.08 9.35
N MET A 134 3.06 -4.23 9.40
CA MET A 134 2.52 -5.48 8.87
C MET A 134 1.28 -5.95 9.64
N LYS A 135 1.32 -5.91 10.99
CA LYS A 135 0.14 -6.21 11.81
C LYS A 135 -1.01 -5.28 11.45
N TYR A 136 -0.75 -3.97 11.32
CA TYR A 136 -1.74 -3.01 10.88
C TYR A 136 -2.31 -3.36 9.51
N ALA A 137 -1.48 -3.55 8.49
CA ALA A 137 -1.91 -3.84 7.11
C ALA A 137 -2.74 -5.14 7.00
N TYR A 138 -2.39 -6.17 7.78
CA TYR A 138 -3.10 -7.44 7.82
C TYR A 138 -4.26 -7.49 8.83
N THR A 139 -4.50 -6.41 9.57
CA THR A 139 -5.53 -6.34 10.62
C THR A 139 -5.32 -7.43 11.68
N LEU A 140 -4.07 -7.68 12.05
CA LEU A 140 -3.70 -8.62 13.11
C LEU A 140 -3.55 -7.84 14.42
N ASN A 141 -4.10 -8.39 15.50
CA ASN A 141 -3.86 -7.91 16.87
C ASN A 141 -3.07 -8.97 17.67
N ASP A 142 -2.54 -8.58 18.82
CA ASP A 142 -1.71 -9.48 19.64
C ASP A 142 -2.49 -10.69 20.16
N THR A 143 -3.77 -10.49 20.50
CA THR A 143 -4.66 -11.56 20.93
C THR A 143 -4.84 -12.63 19.84
N ASP A 144 -5.02 -12.24 18.58
CA ASP A 144 -5.15 -13.14 17.44
C ASP A 144 -3.87 -13.94 17.20
N LEU A 145 -2.70 -13.31 17.41
CA LEU A 145 -1.39 -13.92 17.24
C LEU A 145 -1.09 -14.95 18.34
N GLU A 146 -1.49 -14.66 19.59
CA GLU A 146 -1.33 -15.56 20.73
C GLU A 146 -2.28 -16.76 20.64
N LEU A 147 -3.53 -16.52 20.25
CA LEU A 147 -4.56 -17.57 20.22
C LEU A 147 -4.50 -18.44 18.96
N THR A 148 -3.90 -17.95 17.86
CA THR A 148 -3.91 -18.64 16.57
C THR A 148 -2.49 -18.84 16.04
N PRO A 149 -1.88 -20.03 16.23
CA PRO A 149 -0.52 -20.35 15.75
C PRO A 149 -0.32 -20.15 14.24
N LYS A 150 -1.40 -20.19 13.46
CA LYS A 150 -1.38 -19.91 12.01
C LYS A 150 -1.06 -18.44 11.71
N TYR A 151 -1.55 -17.50 12.52
CA TYR A 151 -1.32 -16.06 12.30
C TYR A 151 0.07 -15.64 12.73
N SER A 152 0.59 -16.20 13.82
CA SER A 152 2.00 -16.01 14.21
C SER A 152 2.93 -16.56 13.13
N SER A 153 2.74 -17.81 12.69
CA SER A 153 3.53 -18.42 11.61
C SER A 153 3.44 -17.63 10.29
N PHE A 154 2.27 -17.07 9.99
CA PHE A 154 2.07 -16.24 8.81
C PHE A 154 2.88 -14.94 8.89
N LEU A 155 2.81 -14.24 10.04
CA LEU A 155 3.52 -13.00 10.26
C LEU A 155 5.04 -13.23 10.26
N ASP A 156 5.52 -14.29 10.91
CA ASP A 156 6.93 -14.67 10.94
C ASP A 156 7.47 -14.90 9.53
N ARG A 157 6.69 -15.57 8.67
CA ARG A 157 7.06 -15.75 7.26
C ARG A 157 7.17 -14.41 6.53
N LYS A 158 6.23 -13.49 6.74
CA LYS A 158 6.27 -12.17 6.09
C LYS A 158 7.43 -11.31 6.57
N ILE A 159 7.77 -11.37 7.86
CA ILE A 159 8.96 -10.72 8.39
C ILE A 159 10.24 -11.31 7.77
N LYS A 160 10.29 -12.62 7.56
CA LYS A 160 11.41 -13.26 6.88
C LYS A 160 11.54 -12.81 5.41
N GLU A 161 10.43 -12.73 4.69
CA GLU A 161 10.37 -12.19 3.32
C GLU A 161 10.75 -10.69 3.25
N TYR A 162 10.56 -9.91 4.32
CA TYR A 162 11.12 -8.56 4.41
C TYR A 162 12.64 -8.61 4.62
N GLN A 163 13.11 -9.43 5.55
CA GLN A 163 14.54 -9.54 5.91
C GLN A 163 15.42 -10.07 4.79
N ASP A 164 14.86 -10.87 3.88
CA ASP A 164 15.56 -11.36 2.69
C ASP A 164 15.49 -10.39 1.49
N GLY A 165 14.81 -9.24 1.66
CA GLY A 165 14.66 -8.22 0.62
C GLY A 165 13.56 -8.51 -0.41
N SER A 166 12.77 -9.57 -0.23
CA SER A 166 11.67 -9.90 -1.15
C SER A 166 10.43 -9.03 -0.96
N LEU A 167 10.32 -8.33 0.17
CA LEU A 167 9.24 -7.40 0.47
C LEU A 167 9.77 -6.03 0.91
N LEU A 168 9.02 -5.01 0.54
CA LEU A 168 9.08 -3.68 1.10
C LEU A 168 7.75 -3.32 1.77
N VAL A 169 7.82 -2.42 2.73
CA VAL A 169 6.65 -1.85 3.41
C VAL A 169 6.64 -0.35 3.17
N MET A 170 5.58 0.16 2.57
CA MET A 170 5.37 1.59 2.38
C MET A 170 4.33 2.07 3.38
N GLU A 171 4.60 3.21 4.01
CA GLU A 171 3.67 3.94 4.86
C GLU A 171 3.50 5.36 4.34
N LEU A 172 2.24 5.76 4.21
CA LEU A 172 1.81 7.14 3.97
C LEU A 172 1.12 7.62 5.24
N GLU A 173 1.78 8.55 5.94
CA GLU A 173 1.22 9.21 7.11
C GLU A 173 0.56 10.54 6.70
N PRO A 174 -0.71 10.79 7.05
CA PRO A 174 -1.39 12.02 6.69
C PRO A 174 -1.10 13.15 7.68
N SER A 175 -0.93 14.37 7.17
CA SER A 175 -1.26 15.60 7.90
C SER A 175 -2.78 15.80 7.92
N TYR A 176 -3.47 15.36 6.87
CA TYR A 176 -4.94 15.35 6.78
C TYR A 176 -5.43 14.22 5.87
N GLY A 177 -6.40 13.44 6.35
CA GLY A 177 -7.09 12.44 5.53
C GLY A 177 -6.43 11.05 5.59
N ALA A 178 -6.03 10.54 4.43
CA ALA A 178 -5.71 9.13 4.22
C ALA A 178 -4.46 8.66 4.98
N TYR A 179 -4.62 7.64 5.83
CA TYR A 179 -3.50 6.83 6.30
C TYR A 179 -3.44 5.54 5.49
N ALA A 180 -2.27 5.20 4.96
CA ALA A 180 -2.11 4.01 4.14
C ALA A 180 -0.85 3.22 4.46
N VAL A 181 -0.99 1.90 4.54
CA VAL A 181 0.14 0.96 4.63
C VAL A 181 0.01 -0.06 3.51
N ALA A 182 1.09 -0.22 2.75
CA ALA A 182 1.18 -1.16 1.64
C ALA A 182 2.37 -2.10 1.81
N ILE A 183 2.16 -3.36 1.42
CA ILE A 183 3.18 -4.41 1.38
C ILE A 183 3.31 -4.84 -0.07
N ALA A 184 4.50 -4.70 -0.63
CA ALA A 184 4.77 -4.98 -2.03
C ALA A 184 6.19 -5.50 -2.21
N LYS A 185 6.60 -5.77 -3.46
CA LYS A 185 7.93 -6.30 -3.79
C LYS A 185 8.85 -5.26 -4.39
N GLU A 186 8.28 -4.35 -5.17
CA GLU A 186 9.04 -3.38 -5.95
C GLU A 186 8.41 -2.00 -5.85
N LEU A 187 9.24 -0.97 -5.89
CA LEU A 187 8.87 0.43 -5.93
C LEU A 187 9.49 1.06 -7.19
N SER A 188 8.73 1.90 -7.87
CA SER A 188 9.25 2.80 -8.89
C SER A 188 8.58 4.17 -8.78
N GLU A 189 9.33 5.20 -9.17
CA GLU A 189 8.91 6.59 -9.18
C GLU A 189 9.08 7.15 -10.60
N GLU A 190 8.10 7.90 -11.07
CA GLU A 190 8.16 8.59 -12.37
C GLU A 190 7.43 9.93 -12.30
N ASP A 191 7.82 10.85 -13.18
CA ASP A 191 7.12 12.12 -13.37
C ASP A 191 5.78 11.86 -14.06
N ALA A 192 4.70 12.39 -13.51
CA ALA A 192 3.34 12.15 -13.98
C ALA A 192 2.87 13.19 -15.02
#